data_AF-A0A1Q5S8I1-F1
#
_entry.id   AF-A0A1Q5S8I1-F1
#
_cell.length_a   1.000
_cell.length_b   1.000
_cell.length_c   1.000
_cell.angle_alpha   90.00
_cell.angle_beta   90.00
_cell.angle_gamma   90.00
#
_symmetry.space_group_name_H-M   'P 1'
#
loop_
_entity.id
_entity.type
_entity.pdbx_description
1 polymer ?
#
loop_
_entity_poly.entity_id
_entity_poly.type
_entity_poly.pdbx_seq_one_letter_code
_entity_poly.pdbx_strand_id
1 'polypeptide(L)'
;MSFATRDGRDWTPDYLSAIDAKKCIGCGRCFKVCGRDVMTLKGINEDGELVELDDDDEVEKKIMVMNDQGACIGCGACARVCPTNCQTHVSANAAGAHMSASPFLGPS
;
A
#
# COMPACT_ATOMS: atom_id res chain seq x y z
N MET A 1 -1.74 1.70 -21.99
CA MET A 1 -2.53 0.57 -21.45
C MET A 1 -3.80 1.16 -20.87
N SER A 2 -4.99 0.75 -21.33
CA SER A 2 -6.25 1.16 -20.73
C SER A 2 -6.58 0.25 -19.56
N PHE A 3 -6.86 0.82 -18.40
CA PHE A 3 -7.32 0.06 -17.23
C PHE A 3 -8.85 -0.03 -17.29
N ALA A 4 -9.39 -1.26 -17.30
CA ALA A 4 -10.83 -1.48 -17.42
C ALA A 4 -11.29 -2.64 -16.54
N THR A 5 -12.55 -2.57 -16.08
CA THR A 5 -13.24 -3.68 -15.43
C THR A 5 -13.64 -4.76 -16.44
N ARG A 6 -14.13 -5.91 -15.95
CA ARG A 6 -14.57 -7.03 -16.78
C ARG A 6 -15.61 -6.67 -17.83
N ASP A 7 -16.47 -5.69 -17.55
CA ASP A 7 -17.51 -5.18 -18.44
C ASP A 7 -17.07 -3.98 -19.29
N GLY A 8 -15.77 -3.62 -19.26
CA GLY A 8 -15.20 -2.56 -20.08
C GLY A 8 -15.39 -1.15 -19.55
N ARG A 9 -15.88 -0.97 -18.32
CA ARG A 9 -15.91 0.34 -17.67
C ARG A 9 -14.51 0.76 -17.24
N ASP A 10 -14.26 2.06 -17.21
CA ASP A 10 -13.00 2.61 -16.73
C ASP A 10 -12.76 2.21 -15.27
N TRP A 11 -11.55 1.72 -15.00
CA TRP A 11 -11.09 1.42 -13.65
C TRP A 11 -9.72 2.03 -13.48
N THR A 12 -9.48 2.85 -12.47
CA THR A 12 -8.13 3.34 -12.19
C THR A 12 -7.61 2.64 -10.93
N PRO A 13 -6.54 1.84 -11.01
CA PRO A 13 -5.93 1.25 -9.83
C PRO A 13 -5.34 2.31 -8.90
N ASP A 14 -5.51 2.11 -7.59
CA ASP A 14 -4.89 2.91 -6.52
C ASP A 14 -3.95 2.04 -5.71
N TYR A 15 -2.65 2.13 -5.98
CA TYR A 15 -1.62 1.28 -5.38
C TYR A 15 -1.27 1.76 -3.98
N LEU A 16 -1.23 0.84 -3.02
CA LEU A 16 -0.72 1.12 -1.69
C LEU A 16 0.78 1.39 -1.77
N SER A 17 1.20 2.59 -1.36
CA SER A 17 2.59 3.03 -1.41
C SER A 17 3.25 3.03 -0.03
N ALA A 18 2.53 3.46 1.01
CA ALA A 18 3.08 3.53 2.37
C ALA A 18 2.01 3.36 3.43
N ILE A 19 2.46 2.97 4.64
CA ILE A 19 1.63 2.89 5.85
C ILE A 19 2.32 3.73 6.93
N ASP A 20 1.58 4.68 7.51
CA ASP A 20 2.05 5.52 8.61
C ASP A 20 2.01 4.72 9.92
N ALA A 21 3.18 4.32 10.39
CA ALA A 21 3.40 3.59 11.65
C ALA A 21 2.82 4.32 12.88
N LYS A 22 2.81 5.66 12.88
CA LYS A 22 2.32 6.45 14.02
C LYS A 22 0.80 6.36 14.14
N LYS A 23 0.10 6.38 13.01
CA LYS A 23 -1.38 6.30 12.95
C LYS A 23 -1.92 4.87 12.88
N CYS A 24 -1.10 3.92 12.44
CA CYS A 24 -1.49 2.52 12.40
C CYS A 24 -1.65 1.99 13.83
N ILE A 25 -2.71 1.22 14.07
CA ILE A 25 -3.02 0.61 15.38
C ILE A 25 -2.91 -0.93 15.35
N GLY A 26 -2.37 -1.50 14.27
CA GLY A 26 -2.18 -2.94 14.16
C GLY A 26 -3.46 -3.79 14.13
N CYS A 27 -4.62 -3.22 13.77
CA CYS A 27 -5.90 -3.93 13.86
C CYS A 27 -6.09 -5.06 12.83
N GLY A 28 -5.18 -5.22 11.87
CA GLY A 28 -5.15 -6.33 10.90
C GLY A 28 -6.30 -6.41 9.87
N ARG A 29 -7.21 -5.42 9.82
CA ARG A 29 -8.35 -5.44 8.88
C ARG A 29 -7.91 -5.35 7.42
N CYS A 30 -6.91 -4.51 7.13
CA CYS A 30 -6.33 -4.37 5.80
C CYS A 30 -5.58 -5.63 5.35
N PHE A 31 -4.96 -6.36 6.27
CA PHE A 31 -4.37 -7.67 5.99
C PHE A 31 -5.44 -8.69 5.58
N LYS A 32 -6.50 -8.85 6.39
CA LYS A 32 -7.57 -9.82 6.13
C LYS A 32 -8.31 -9.60 4.80
N VAL A 33 -8.44 -8.35 4.35
CA VAL A 33 -9.10 -8.05 3.07
C VAL A 33 -8.14 -8.15 1.87
N CYS A 34 -6.83 -8.13 2.12
CA CYS A 34 -5.82 -8.22 1.07
C CYS A 34 -5.59 -9.68 0.68
N GLY A 35 -6.26 -10.16 -0.36
CA GLY A 35 -6.06 -11.53 -0.88
C GLY A 35 -4.73 -11.75 -1.62
N ARG A 36 -3.71 -10.91 -1.37
CA ARG A 36 -2.44 -10.86 -2.13
C ARG A 36 -1.21 -10.60 -1.24
N ASP A 37 -1.37 -10.66 0.08
CA ASP A 37 -0.26 -10.58 1.06
C ASP A 37 0.70 -9.38 0.89
N VAL A 38 0.16 -8.24 0.43
CA VAL A 38 0.91 -6.99 0.15
C VAL A 38 1.51 -6.39 1.42
N MET A 39 0.94 -6.69 2.57
CA MET A 39 1.32 -6.14 3.88
C MET A 39 1.35 -7.24 4.93
N THR A 40 2.11 -7.03 6.00
CA THR A 40 2.20 -7.96 7.13
C THR A 40 2.16 -7.20 8.47
N LEU A 41 1.84 -7.90 9.56
CA LEU A 41 1.81 -7.34 10.90
C LEU A 41 3.20 -7.53 11.55
N LYS A 42 3.78 -6.45 12.07
CA LYS A 42 5.05 -6.45 12.80
C LYS A 42 4.89 -5.76 14.16
N GLY A 43 5.74 -6.12 15.11
CA GLY A 43 5.89 -5.42 16.38
C GLY A 43 6.80 -4.21 16.22
N ILE A 44 6.65 -3.25 17.13
CA ILE A 44 7.60 -2.17 17.37
C ILE A 44 8.06 -2.30 18.83
N ASN A 45 9.37 -2.29 19.06
CA ASN A 45 9.97 -2.29 20.40
C ASN A 45 10.11 -0.85 20.96
N GLU A 46 10.64 -0.71 22.18
CA GLU A 46 10.83 0.59 22.84
C GLU A 46 11.73 1.57 22.04
N ASP A 47 12.69 1.03 21.28
CA ASP A 47 13.61 1.80 20.43
C ASP A 47 12.98 2.22 19.09
N GLY A 48 11.76 1.78 18.79
CA GLY A 48 11.06 2.08 17.54
C GLY A 48 11.43 1.17 16.37
N GLU A 49 12.16 0.08 16.63
CA GLU A 49 12.58 -0.90 15.64
C GLU A 49 11.49 -1.94 15.36
N LEU A 50 11.45 -2.45 14.12
CA LEU A 50 10.48 -3.46 13.70
C LEU A 50 10.97 -4.85 14.10
N VAL A 51 10.22 -5.51 14.97
CA VAL A 51 10.50 -6.88 15.45
C VAL A 51 9.43 -7.86 14.97
N GLU A 52 9.78 -9.14 14.90
CA GLU A 52 8.78 -10.18 14.63
C GLU A 52 7.88 -10.36 15.86
N LEU A 53 6.65 -10.83 15.65
CA LEU A 53 5.71 -11.02 16.77
C LEU A 53 6.03 -12.26 17.62
N ASP A 54 6.92 -13.12 17.12
CA ASP A 54 7.32 -14.37 17.75
C ASP A 54 8.70 -14.25 18.43
N ASP A 55 9.35 -13.08 18.36
CA ASP A 55 10.56 -12.79 19.12
C ASP A 55 10.19 -12.58 20.60
N ASP A 56 11.02 -13.07 21.52
CA ASP A 56 10.88 -12.87 22.99
C ASP A 56 11.06 -11.39 23.41
N ASP A 57 11.19 -10.47 22.44
CA ASP A 57 11.33 -9.04 22.64
C ASP A 57 10.01 -8.40 23.08
N GLU A 58 10.11 -7.38 23.94
CA GLU A 58 8.94 -6.67 24.47
C GLU A 58 8.31 -5.78 23.38
N VAL A 59 7.16 -6.22 22.86
CA VAL A 59 6.41 -5.50 21.82
C VAL A 59 5.52 -4.42 22.43
N GLU A 60 5.96 -3.17 22.31
CA GLU A 60 5.20 -1.99 22.74
C GLU A 60 3.91 -1.79 21.92
N LYS A 61 4.01 -1.96 20.59
CA LYS A 61 2.88 -1.72 19.70
C LYS A 61 2.96 -2.57 18.43
N LYS A 62 1.81 -2.99 17.92
CA LYS A 62 1.70 -3.67 16.62
C LYS A 62 1.33 -2.70 15.51
N ILE A 63 1.99 -2.82 14.36
CA ILE A 63 1.67 -2.05 13.16
C ILE A 63 1.68 -2.92 11.90
N MET A 64 1.01 -2.42 10.88
CA MET A 64 1.07 -2.99 9.54
C MET A 64 2.23 -2.37 8.78
N VAL A 65 3.01 -3.21 8.10
CA VAL A 65 4.13 -2.80 7.24
C VAL A 65 3.97 -3.38 5.84
N MET A 66 4.64 -2.77 4.86
CA MET A 66 4.67 -3.28 3.50
C MET A 66 5.51 -4.57 3.45
N ASN A 67 4.98 -5.60 2.80
CA ASN A 67 5.63 -6.90 2.62
C ASN A 67 6.06 -7.09 1.16
N ASP A 68 5.10 -7.11 0.24
CA ASP A 68 5.35 -7.18 -1.20
C ASP A 68 4.54 -6.10 -1.94
N GLN A 69 5.22 -5.02 -2.32
CA GLN A 69 4.61 -3.93 -3.09
C GLN A 69 4.21 -4.37 -4.50
N GLY A 70 4.97 -5.28 -5.11
CA GLY A 70 4.73 -5.78 -6.47
C GLY A 70 3.48 -6.65 -6.58
N ALA A 71 3.07 -7.27 -5.46
CA ALA A 71 1.79 -7.95 -5.38
C ALA A 71 0.60 -6.98 -5.42
N CYS A 72 0.73 -5.67 -5.20
CA CYS A 72 -0.44 -4.78 -5.17
C CYS A 72 -1.08 -4.57 -6.55
N ILE A 73 -2.38 -4.88 -6.69
CA ILE A 73 -3.15 -4.62 -7.93
C ILE A 73 -3.94 -3.30 -7.90
N GLY A 74 -3.79 -2.52 -6.83
CA GLY A 74 -4.49 -1.25 -6.67
C GLY A 74 -6.01 -1.36 -6.52
N CYS A 75 -6.51 -2.40 -5.85
CA CYS A 75 -7.96 -2.61 -5.66
C CYS A 75 -8.62 -1.68 -4.61
N GLY A 76 -7.83 -0.91 -3.85
CA GLY A 76 -8.32 0.03 -2.83
C GLY A 76 -9.10 -0.60 -1.66
N ALA A 77 -9.09 -1.93 -1.51
CA ALA A 77 -9.83 -2.61 -0.44
C ALA A 77 -9.27 -2.27 0.95
N CYS A 78 -7.94 -2.20 1.07
CA CYS A 78 -7.25 -1.87 2.32
C CYS A 78 -7.59 -0.45 2.82
N ALA A 79 -7.69 0.52 1.92
CA ALA A 79 -8.06 1.90 2.26
C ALA A 79 -9.46 1.96 2.90
N ARG A 80 -10.44 1.27 2.28
CA ARG A 80 -11.84 1.29 2.72
C ARG A 80 -12.07 0.69 4.10
N VAL A 81 -11.25 -0.29 4.50
CA VAL A 81 -11.41 -0.97 5.80
C VAL A 81 -10.54 -0.38 6.90
N CYS A 82 -9.64 0.56 6.59
CA CYS A 82 -8.72 1.15 7.56
C CYS A 82 -9.45 2.22 8.39
N PRO A 83 -9.70 2.00 9.70
CA PRO A 83 -10.44 2.96 10.52
C PRO A 83 -9.65 4.25 10.79
N THR A 84 -8.32 4.21 10.74
CA THR A 84 -7.45 5.36 11.04
C THR A 84 -6.96 6.08 9.79
N ASN A 85 -7.31 5.59 8.60
CA ASN A 85 -6.84 6.11 7.31
C ASN A 85 -5.31 6.35 7.27
N CYS A 86 -4.53 5.39 7.80
CA CYS A 86 -3.07 5.49 7.93
C CYS A 86 -2.30 5.15 6.65
N GLN A 87 -2.98 4.95 5.52
CA GLN A 87 -2.40 4.42 4.30
C GLN A 87 -2.29 5.49 3.22
N THR A 88 -1.17 5.51 2.50
CA THR A 88 -0.98 6.37 1.32
C THR A 88 -1.13 5.54 0.06
N HIS A 89 -1.98 5.98 -0.85
CA HIS A 89 -2.19 5.34 -2.15
C HIS A 89 -1.81 6.26 -3.29
N VAL A 90 -1.29 5.69 -4.36
CA VAL A 90 -0.92 6.39 -5.59
C VAL A 90 -1.75 5.84 -6.73
N SER A 91 -2.49 6.72 -7.40
CA SER A 91 -3.30 6.31 -8.55
C SER A 91 -2.40 6.00 -9.74
N ALA A 92 -2.80 5.00 -10.54
CA ALA A 92 -2.10 4.67 -11.78
C ALA A 92 -2.07 5.87 -12.76
N ASN A 93 -3.03 6.77 -12.64
CA ASN A 93 -3.09 8.00 -13.43
C ASN A 93 -1.98 9.01 -13.02
N ALA A 94 -1.60 9.03 -11.74
CA ALA A 94 -0.48 9.83 -11.25
C ALA A 94 0.89 9.19 -11.56
N ALA A 95 0.97 7.85 -11.57
CA ALA A 95 2.19 7.13 -11.95
C ALA A 95 2.57 7.30 -13.44
N GLY A 96 1.61 7.66 -14.29
CA GLY A 96 1.83 7.95 -15.71
C GLY A 96 2.56 9.28 -16.01
N ALA A 97 2.67 10.19 -15.03
CA ALA A 97 3.37 11.47 -15.23
C ALA A 97 4.90 11.33 -15.27
N HIS A 98 5.47 10.22 -14.82
CA HIS A 98 6.93 10.03 -14.76
C HIS A 98 7.53 9.25 -15.94
N MET A 99 6.70 8.73 -16.86
CA MET A 99 7.18 7.92 -18.00
C MET A 99 6.76 8.43 -19.39
N SER A 100 6.15 9.63 -19.49
CA SER A 100 5.78 10.23 -20.78
C SER A 100 6.36 11.63 -21.02
N ALA A 101 7.47 11.99 -20.36
CA ALA A 101 8.31 13.09 -20.84
C ALA A 101 9.43 12.54 -21.72
N SER A 102 9.07 11.96 -22.88
CA SER A 102 10.03 11.75 -23.96
C SER A 102 9.99 13.01 -24.85
N PRO A 103 11.10 13.76 -24.99
CA PRO A 103 11.13 15.06 -25.63
C PRO A 103 11.24 14.93 -27.16
N PHE A 104 10.27 14.27 -27.81
CA PHE A 104 10.16 14.29 -29.27
C PHE A 104 9.24 15.44 -29.71
N LEU A 105 9.68 16.65 -29.39
CA LEU A 105 9.34 17.87 -30.11
C LEU A 105 10.67 18.50 -30.54
N GLY A 106 11.09 18.15 -31.76
CA GLY A 106 12.20 18.76 -32.49
C GLY A 106 11.81 18.87 -33.97
N PRO A 107 12.10 20.00 -34.64
CA PRO A 107 11.26 20.54 -35.71
C PRO A 107 11.67 20.09 -37.11
N SER A 108 10.72 20.11 -38.03
CA SER A 108 10.95 20.36 -39.46
C SER A 108 9.86 21.29 -39.96
#